data_AF-A0A7S3EV27-F1
#
_entry.id   AF-A0A7S3EV27-F1
#
_cell.length_a   1.000
_cell.length_b   1.000
_cell.length_c   1.000
_cell.angle_alpha   90.00
_cell.angle_beta   90.00
_cell.angle_gamma   90.00
#
_symmetry.space_group_name_H-M   'P 1'
#
loop_
_entity.id
_entity.type
_entity.pdbx_description
1 polymer ?
#
loop_
_entity_poly.entity_id
_entity_poly.type
_entity_poly.pdbx_seq_one_letter_code
_entity_poly.pdbx_strand_id
1 'polypeptide(L)'
;EDWPTTAATPREAAMQALRDGFNLLPGCWPLLAEEQTVKLSKRHPPLLNTLQLLTPSELGRMVGGDATLSPQRLVDIVRWPTDLKAKVDAGFTTDSGAACVPDMLRRVLLDDQTPVLVDGREERLDATHRLQLFSWVTGRRAVPVGGSAEVVIRLECAAATLPIDSHPKAHSCFSQLDLPAYSSPGVLRQRLFEALLNDTITGGRYDVR
;
A
#
# COMPACT_ATOMS: atom_id res chain seq x y z
N GLU A 1 -47.97 16.96 -11.87
CA GLU A 1 -46.96 17.51 -10.96
C GLU A 1 -45.60 17.07 -11.46
N ASP A 2 -44.90 17.98 -12.12
CA ASP A 2 -43.55 17.75 -12.62
C ASP A 2 -42.57 17.79 -11.44
N TRP A 3 -41.89 16.67 -11.19
CA TRP A 3 -40.79 16.61 -10.24
C TRP A 3 -39.56 17.25 -10.90
N PRO A 4 -38.91 18.27 -10.29
CA PRO A 4 -37.73 18.87 -10.90
C PRO A 4 -36.60 17.85 -10.95
N THR A 5 -36.00 17.74 -12.13
CA THR A 5 -34.86 16.90 -12.43
C THR A 5 -33.72 17.22 -11.45
N THR A 6 -33.24 16.18 -10.77
CA THR A 6 -32.23 16.23 -9.71
C THR A 6 -31.04 17.12 -10.05
N ALA A 7 -30.87 18.22 -9.31
CA ALA A 7 -29.63 18.97 -9.29
C ALA A 7 -28.50 18.04 -8.82
N ALA A 8 -27.40 18.02 -9.58
CA ALA A 8 -26.20 17.28 -9.20
C ALA A 8 -25.77 17.67 -7.79
N THR A 9 -25.49 16.69 -6.95
CA THR A 9 -24.97 16.91 -5.60
C THR A 9 -23.65 17.70 -5.67
N PRO A 10 -23.27 18.46 -4.61
CA PRO A 10 -22.00 19.19 -4.60
C PRO A 10 -20.78 18.32 -4.91
N ARG A 11 -20.84 17.02 -4.57
CA ARG A 11 -19.83 16.02 -4.92
C ARG A 11 -19.81 15.72 -6.41
N GLU A 12 -20.97 15.55 -7.05
CA GLU A 12 -21.06 15.29 -8.49
C GLU A 12 -20.60 16.51 -9.31
N ALA A 13 -20.98 17.72 -8.89
CA ALA A 13 -20.48 18.95 -9.50
C ALA A 13 -18.95 19.11 -9.34
N ALA A 14 -18.39 18.76 -8.18
CA ALA A 14 -16.95 18.79 -7.95
C ALA A 14 -16.20 17.72 -8.78
N MET A 15 -16.76 16.51 -8.90
CA MET A 15 -16.18 15.44 -9.72
C MET A 15 -16.25 15.78 -11.22
N GLN A 16 -17.33 16.44 -11.66
CA GLN A 16 -17.46 16.94 -13.03
C GLN A 16 -16.47 18.07 -13.30
N ALA A 17 -16.32 19.03 -12.39
CA ALA A 17 -15.31 20.10 -12.51
C ALA A 17 -13.87 19.56 -12.51
N LEU A 18 -13.59 18.51 -11.73
CA LEU A 18 -12.30 17.82 -11.75
C LEU A 18 -12.07 17.15 -13.11
N ARG A 19 -13.07 16.43 -13.63
CA ARG A 19 -13.02 15.79 -14.94
C ARG A 19 -12.81 16.80 -16.07
N ASP A 20 -13.56 17.90 -16.05
CA ASP A 20 -13.42 19.00 -17.00
C ASP A 20 -12.02 19.62 -16.90
N GLY A 21 -11.50 19.82 -15.68
CA GLY A 21 -10.13 20.28 -15.45
C GLY A 21 -9.04 19.36 -16.00
N PHE A 22 -9.21 18.04 -15.85
CA PHE A 22 -8.28 17.03 -16.38
C PHE A 22 -8.33 16.91 -17.91
N ASN A 23 -9.50 17.08 -18.52
CA ASN A 23 -9.63 17.04 -19.99
C ASN A 23 -8.78 18.11 -20.67
N LEU A 24 -8.54 19.23 -19.98
CA LEU A 24 -7.72 20.34 -20.47
C LEU A 24 -6.21 20.05 -20.48
N LEU A 25 -5.75 18.90 -19.97
CA LEU A 25 -4.36 18.47 -20.07
C LEU A 25 -4.06 17.95 -21.49
N PRO A 26 -3.17 18.60 -22.27
CA PRO A 26 -2.85 18.14 -23.60
C PRO A 26 -2.07 16.81 -23.53
N GLY A 27 -2.54 15.81 -24.28
CA GLY A 27 -1.88 14.50 -24.44
C GLY A 27 -2.54 13.32 -23.73
N CYS A 28 -3.59 13.51 -22.93
CA CYS A 28 -4.18 12.42 -22.13
C CYS A 28 -5.43 11.74 -22.73
N TRP A 29 -6.04 12.28 -23.78
CA TRP A 29 -7.07 11.61 -24.59
C TRP A 29 -7.28 12.43 -25.87
N PRO A 30 -7.54 11.84 -27.04
CA PRO A 30 -7.86 12.64 -28.22
C PRO A 30 -9.21 13.31 -27.96
N LEU A 31 -9.31 14.61 -28.25
CA LEU A 31 -10.50 15.49 -28.18
C LEU A 31 -10.51 16.48 -27.01
N LEU A 32 -9.72 17.55 -27.15
CA LEU A 32 -10.17 18.90 -26.76
C LEU A 32 -9.66 19.95 -27.75
N ALA A 33 -10.51 20.95 -27.99
CA ALA A 33 -10.25 22.08 -28.88
C ALA A 33 -9.26 23.08 -28.27
N GLU A 34 -8.42 23.69 -29.12
CA GLU A 34 -7.28 24.58 -28.79
C GLU A 34 -7.57 25.71 -27.79
N GLU A 35 -8.81 26.19 -27.69
CA GLU A 35 -9.15 27.34 -26.83
C GLU A 35 -9.05 27.04 -25.33
N GLN A 36 -9.19 25.77 -24.96
CA GLN A 36 -9.33 25.34 -23.57
C GLN A 36 -7.96 25.12 -22.89
N THR A 37 -6.97 24.68 -23.64
CA THR A 37 -5.55 24.59 -23.25
C THR A 37 -4.94 25.96 -22.94
N VAL A 38 -5.38 27.02 -23.62
CA VAL A 38 -4.84 28.39 -23.47
C VAL A 38 -5.25 29.06 -22.14
N LYS A 39 -6.40 28.72 -21.56
CA LYS A 39 -6.86 29.32 -20.29
C LYS A 39 -6.12 28.77 -19.07
N LEU A 40 -5.69 27.51 -19.13
CA LEU A 40 -4.99 26.83 -18.05
C LEU A 40 -3.50 27.15 -18.00
N SER A 41 -2.85 27.27 -19.16
CA SER A 41 -1.43 27.68 -19.26
C SER A 41 -1.17 29.06 -18.63
N LYS A 42 -2.18 29.93 -18.60
CA LYS A 42 -2.10 31.27 -17.97
C LYS A 42 -2.24 31.26 -16.44
N ARG A 43 -2.83 30.23 -15.82
CA ARG A 43 -3.07 30.18 -14.36
C ARG A 43 -2.01 29.41 -13.59
N HIS A 44 -1.48 28.32 -14.15
CA HIS A 44 -0.43 27.52 -13.51
C HIS A 44 0.58 26.96 -14.54
N PRO A 45 1.37 27.83 -15.22
CA PRO A 45 2.30 27.41 -16.27
C PRO A 45 3.32 26.33 -15.86
N PRO A 46 3.87 26.29 -14.63
CA PRO A 46 4.85 25.26 -14.27
C PRO A 46 4.24 23.85 -14.25
N LEU A 47 3.03 23.73 -13.70
CA LEU A 47 2.41 22.42 -13.45
C LEU A 47 1.97 21.76 -14.76
N LEU A 48 1.42 22.52 -15.70
CA LEU A 48 1.05 21.99 -17.02
C LEU A 48 2.27 21.60 -17.85
N ASN A 49 3.33 22.41 -17.81
CA ASN A 49 4.58 22.07 -18.48
C ASN A 49 5.21 20.81 -17.90
N THR A 50 5.11 20.60 -16.58
CA THR A 50 5.59 19.36 -15.93
C THR A 50 4.72 18.15 -16.25
N LEU A 51 3.40 18.27 -16.25
CA LEU A 51 2.50 17.15 -16.56
C LEU A 51 2.61 16.70 -18.02
N GLN A 52 2.90 17.61 -18.95
CA GLN A 52 3.16 17.29 -20.36
C GLN A 52 4.41 16.44 -20.59
N LEU A 53 5.34 16.39 -19.63
CA LEU A 53 6.53 15.54 -19.71
C LEU A 53 6.21 14.07 -19.43
N LEU A 54 5.02 13.76 -18.88
CA LEU A 54 4.63 12.41 -18.50
C LEU A 54 3.80 11.77 -19.62
N THR A 55 4.12 10.52 -19.93
CA THR A 55 3.24 9.68 -20.75
C THR A 55 1.93 9.39 -20.00
N PRO A 56 0.83 9.03 -20.70
CA PRO A 56 -0.43 8.66 -20.04
C PRO A 56 -0.27 7.54 -18.99
N SER A 57 0.62 6.58 -19.24
CA SER A 57 0.91 5.50 -18.29
C SER A 57 1.73 5.96 -17.08
N GLU A 58 2.60 6.96 -17.23
CA GLU A 58 3.33 7.57 -16.10
C GLU A 58 2.41 8.47 -15.28
N LEU A 59 1.54 9.25 -15.93
CA LEU A 59 0.50 10.03 -15.25
C LEU A 59 -0.45 9.11 -14.47
N GLY A 60 -0.87 8.00 -15.10
CA GLY A 60 -1.69 6.97 -14.46
C GLY A 60 -1.01 6.39 -13.22
N ARG A 61 0.29 6.09 -13.27
CA ARG A 61 1.06 5.62 -12.10
C ARG A 61 1.30 6.71 -11.06
N MET A 62 1.47 7.97 -11.47
CA MET A 62 1.63 9.09 -10.55
C MET A 62 0.36 9.33 -9.72
N VAL A 63 -0.81 9.21 -10.35
CA VAL A 63 -2.11 9.39 -9.68
C VAL A 63 -2.56 8.12 -8.95
N GLY A 64 -2.39 6.96 -9.58
CA GLY A 64 -2.93 5.68 -9.13
C GLY A 64 -1.96 4.81 -8.35
N GLY A 65 -0.66 5.10 -8.37
CA GLY A 65 0.40 4.24 -7.85
C GLY A 65 0.71 3.03 -8.75
N ASP A 66 1.63 2.20 -8.28
CA ASP A 66 1.94 0.89 -8.86
C ASP A 66 1.04 -0.16 -8.23
N ALA A 67 0.21 -0.79 -9.05
CA ALA A 67 -0.69 -1.87 -8.66
C ALA A 67 0.01 -3.24 -8.60
N THR A 68 1.31 -3.29 -8.93
CA THR A 68 2.13 -4.48 -8.81
C THR A 68 3.20 -4.30 -7.75
N LEU A 69 3.41 -5.33 -6.93
CA LEU A 69 4.39 -5.29 -5.85
C LEU A 69 5.25 -6.55 -5.89
N SER A 70 6.54 -6.36 -6.22
CA SER A 70 7.54 -7.44 -6.18
C SER A 70 7.98 -7.71 -4.73
N PRO A 71 8.51 -8.90 -4.43
CA PRO A 71 9.04 -9.23 -3.11
C PRO A 71 10.08 -8.23 -2.63
N GLN A 72 11.04 -7.88 -3.52
CA GLN A 72 12.10 -6.93 -3.19
C GLN A 72 11.54 -5.54 -2.90
N ARG A 73 10.60 -5.04 -3.71
CA ARG A 73 10.02 -3.72 -3.51
C ARG A 73 9.21 -3.61 -2.21
N LEU A 74 8.54 -4.69 -1.80
CA LEU A 74 7.90 -4.77 -0.48
C LEU A 74 8.93 -4.73 0.66
N VAL A 75 10.07 -5.41 0.50
CA VAL A 75 11.15 -5.32 1.49
C VAL A 75 11.76 -3.92 1.56
N ASP A 76 11.91 -3.24 0.42
CA ASP A 76 12.54 -1.92 0.36
C ASP A 76 11.69 -0.82 1.03
N ILE A 77 10.38 -0.98 1.08
CA ILE A 77 9.47 -0.04 1.78
C ILE A 77 9.39 -0.29 3.29
N VAL A 78 9.93 -1.39 3.81
CA VAL A 78 9.93 -1.66 5.26
C VAL A 78 11.16 -1.01 5.90
N ARG A 79 10.95 -0.31 7.01
CA ARG A 79 12.04 0.21 7.84
C ARG A 79 12.57 -0.89 8.75
N TRP A 80 13.68 -1.48 8.34
CA TRP A 80 14.35 -2.54 9.08
C TRP A 80 15.25 -1.97 10.20
N PRO A 81 15.24 -2.56 11.40
CA PRO A 81 16.30 -2.31 12.38
C PRO A 81 17.62 -2.89 11.85
N THR A 82 18.62 -2.03 11.67
CA THR A 82 19.84 -2.32 10.90
C THR A 82 20.91 -3.09 11.67
N ASP A 83 21.00 -2.88 12.98
CA ASP A 83 22.02 -3.50 13.83
C ASP A 83 21.41 -4.18 15.05
N LEU A 84 22.22 -5.00 15.74
CA LEU A 84 21.78 -5.75 16.91
C LEU A 84 21.26 -4.81 18.02
N LYS A 85 21.89 -3.65 18.20
CA LYS A 85 21.48 -2.66 19.19
C LYS A 85 20.08 -2.13 18.87
N ALA A 86 19.82 -1.73 17.63
CA ALA A 86 18.51 -1.29 17.17
C ALA A 86 17.45 -2.39 17.32
N LYS A 87 17.83 -3.66 17.11
CA LYS A 87 16.94 -4.81 17.33
C LYS A 87 16.63 -5.02 18.82
N VAL A 88 17.62 -4.87 19.70
CA VAL A 88 17.45 -4.96 21.17
C VAL A 88 16.66 -3.77 21.71
N ASP A 89 17.01 -2.55 21.29
CA ASP A 89 16.34 -1.29 21.67
C ASP A 89 14.86 -1.30 21.24
N ALA A 90 14.58 -1.85 20.05
CA ALA A 90 13.21 -2.07 19.57
C ALA A 90 12.53 -3.29 20.21
N GLY A 91 13.20 -4.04 21.09
CA GLY A 91 12.64 -5.17 21.83
C GLY A 91 12.50 -6.47 21.05
N PHE A 92 13.08 -6.59 19.85
CA PHE A 92 12.94 -7.78 18.99
C PHE A 92 13.85 -8.96 19.36
N THR A 93 14.85 -8.77 20.24
CA THR A 93 15.75 -9.84 20.69
C THR A 93 16.40 -9.50 22.03
N THR A 94 16.85 -10.52 22.75
CA THR A 94 17.56 -10.42 24.04
C THR A 94 19.01 -10.85 23.82
N ASP A 95 19.84 -9.93 23.32
CA ASP A 95 21.32 -9.92 23.23
C ASP A 95 22.08 -11.12 22.61
N SER A 96 21.42 -12.26 22.40
CA SER A 96 22.02 -13.54 22.00
C SER A 96 22.15 -13.72 20.49
N GLY A 97 21.68 -12.75 19.68
CA GLY A 97 21.69 -12.83 18.23
C GLY A 97 20.83 -13.98 17.66
N ALA A 98 20.02 -14.64 18.49
CA ALA A 98 19.06 -15.65 18.06
C ALA A 98 18.06 -15.05 17.06
N ALA A 99 17.46 -15.91 16.23
CA ALA A 99 16.55 -15.53 15.17
C ALA A 99 15.52 -14.48 15.64
N CYS A 100 15.71 -13.22 15.23
CA CYS A 100 14.83 -12.14 15.63
C CYS A 100 13.70 -11.97 14.61
N VAL A 101 12.53 -11.55 15.09
CA VAL A 101 11.31 -11.44 14.29
C VAL A 101 11.48 -10.64 12.99
N PRO A 102 12.22 -9.51 12.93
CA PRO A 102 12.47 -8.79 11.67
C PRO A 102 13.19 -9.64 10.61
N ASP A 103 14.14 -10.49 11.00
CA ASP A 103 14.86 -11.35 10.06
C ASP A 103 13.96 -12.48 9.56
N MET A 104 13.09 -13.01 10.42
CA MET A 104 12.07 -13.98 10.02
C MET A 104 11.08 -13.37 9.03
N LEU A 105 10.56 -12.16 9.33
CA LEU A 105 9.65 -11.45 8.44
C LEU A 105 10.31 -11.19 7.10
N ARG A 106 11.56 -10.69 7.06
CA ARG A 106 12.27 -10.44 5.81
C ARG A 106 12.37 -11.71 4.95
N ARG A 107 12.66 -12.86 5.55
CA ARG A 107 12.67 -14.15 4.84
C ARG A 107 11.29 -14.51 4.31
N VAL A 108 10.24 -14.34 5.11
CA VAL A 108 8.86 -14.63 4.70
C VAL A 108 8.42 -13.74 3.53
N LEU A 109 8.77 -12.45 3.56
CA LEU A 109 8.41 -11.49 2.50
C LEU A 109 9.14 -11.75 1.18
N LEU A 110 10.36 -12.29 1.23
CA LEU A 110 11.15 -12.63 0.04
C LEU A 110 10.80 -14.01 -0.54
N ASP A 111 10.18 -14.89 0.24
CA ASP A 111 9.85 -16.25 -0.15
C ASP A 111 8.39 -16.35 -0.61
N ASP A 112 8.23 -16.39 -1.94
CA ASP A 112 6.96 -16.57 -2.65
C ASP A 112 6.68 -18.04 -3.05
N GLN A 113 7.59 -18.96 -2.72
CA GLN A 113 7.50 -20.37 -3.10
C GLN A 113 6.94 -21.26 -1.99
N THR A 114 7.10 -20.87 -0.72
CA THR A 114 6.57 -21.66 0.40
C THR A 114 5.07 -21.44 0.54
N PRO A 115 4.23 -22.48 0.33
CA PRO A 115 2.80 -22.38 0.56
C PRO A 115 2.51 -22.34 2.06
N VAL A 116 1.35 -21.80 2.41
CA VAL A 116 0.82 -21.80 3.77
C VAL A 116 -0.63 -22.28 3.73
N LEU A 117 -0.98 -23.18 4.65
CA LEU A 117 -2.35 -23.65 4.76
C LEU A 117 -3.15 -22.69 5.63
N VAL A 118 -4.17 -22.07 5.05
CA VAL A 118 -5.12 -21.20 5.75
C VAL A 118 -6.52 -21.70 5.44
N ASP A 119 -7.29 -22.07 6.47
CA ASP A 119 -8.64 -22.61 6.33
C ASP A 119 -8.77 -23.76 5.32
N GLY A 120 -7.75 -24.61 5.23
CA GLY A 120 -7.71 -25.76 4.33
C GLY A 120 -7.38 -25.43 2.87
N ARG A 121 -6.95 -24.18 2.57
CA ARG A 121 -6.47 -23.76 1.26
C ARG A 121 -4.97 -23.47 1.30
N GLU A 122 -4.26 -23.89 0.26
CA GLU A 122 -2.86 -23.51 0.07
C GLU A 122 -2.79 -22.10 -0.51
N GLU A 123 -2.30 -21.17 0.30
CA GLU A 123 -2.07 -19.79 -0.08
C GLU A 123 -0.57 -19.51 -0.26
N ARG A 124 -0.24 -18.50 -1.06
CA ARG A 124 1.14 -18.08 -1.35
C ARG A 124 1.23 -16.57 -1.33
N LEU A 125 2.39 -16.03 -0.94
CA LEU A 125 2.60 -14.57 -0.89
C LEU A 125 2.88 -14.03 -2.29
N ASP A 126 1.92 -14.16 -3.19
CA ASP A 126 1.96 -13.70 -4.57
C ASP A 126 1.79 -12.17 -4.68
N ALA A 127 1.71 -11.65 -5.90
CA ALA A 127 1.58 -10.21 -6.13
C ALA A 127 0.32 -9.61 -5.48
N THR A 128 -0.79 -10.35 -5.50
CA THR A 128 -2.06 -9.93 -4.93
C THR A 128 -1.95 -9.84 -3.41
N HIS A 129 -1.46 -10.88 -2.76
CA HIS A 129 -1.31 -10.90 -1.30
C HIS A 129 -0.28 -9.88 -0.80
N ARG A 130 0.79 -9.63 -1.56
CA ARG A 130 1.74 -8.55 -1.23
C ARG A 130 1.09 -7.18 -1.27
N LEU A 131 0.26 -6.91 -2.28
CA LEU A 131 -0.47 -5.65 -2.37
C LEU A 131 -1.53 -5.53 -1.27
N GLN A 132 -2.22 -6.62 -0.93
CA GLN A 132 -3.14 -6.66 0.19
C GLN A 132 -2.42 -6.38 1.51
N LEU A 133 -1.26 -7.00 1.76
CA LEU A 133 -0.43 -6.74 2.94
C LEU A 133 -0.02 -5.26 3.01
N PHE A 134 0.44 -4.71 1.88
CA PHE A 134 0.74 -3.29 1.79
C PHE A 134 -0.48 -2.41 2.11
N SER A 135 -1.64 -2.72 1.53
CA SER A 135 -2.87 -1.96 1.75
C SER A 135 -3.39 -2.09 3.18
N TRP A 136 -3.27 -3.27 3.78
CA TRP A 136 -3.63 -3.54 5.16
C TRP A 136 -2.79 -2.68 6.11
N VAL A 137 -1.48 -2.64 5.89
CA VAL A 137 -0.55 -1.90 6.76
C VAL A 137 -0.58 -0.40 6.52
N THR A 138 -0.79 0.07 5.29
CA THR A 138 -0.64 1.50 4.94
C THR A 138 -1.95 2.21 4.65
N GLY A 139 -3.06 1.49 4.51
CA GLY A 139 -4.35 2.03 4.06
C GLY A 139 -4.37 2.46 2.58
N ARG A 140 -3.33 2.14 1.81
CA ARG A 140 -3.17 2.56 0.41
C ARG A 140 -3.39 1.39 -0.54
N ARG A 141 -4.13 1.62 -1.61
CA ARG A 141 -4.44 0.59 -2.62
C ARG A 141 -3.29 0.26 -3.57
N ALA A 142 -2.28 1.11 -3.62
CA ALA A 142 -1.15 0.99 -4.54
C ALA A 142 0.11 1.65 -3.96
N VAL A 143 1.27 1.13 -4.37
CA VAL A 143 2.55 1.66 -3.90
C VAL A 143 2.87 2.95 -4.66
N PRO A 144 3.19 4.07 -3.98
CA PRO A 144 3.57 5.29 -4.67
C PRO A 144 4.80 5.10 -5.55
N VAL A 145 4.92 5.89 -6.62
CA VAL A 145 6.00 5.76 -7.59
C VAL A 145 7.37 5.94 -6.94
N GLY A 146 7.50 6.88 -5.99
CA GLY A 146 8.72 7.09 -5.21
C GLY A 146 9.05 5.99 -4.20
N GLY A 147 8.22 4.95 -4.06
CA GLY A 147 8.51 3.78 -3.23
C GLY A 147 8.79 4.15 -1.77
N SER A 148 9.94 3.73 -1.26
CA SER A 148 10.34 3.94 0.15
C SER A 148 10.61 5.41 0.52
N ALA A 149 10.77 6.30 -0.47
CA ALA A 149 10.88 7.74 -0.23
C ALA A 149 9.53 8.37 0.17
N GLU A 150 8.41 7.75 -0.23
CA GLU A 150 7.06 8.29 -0.04
C GLU A 150 6.22 7.50 0.97
N VAL A 151 6.49 6.20 1.11
CA VAL A 151 5.82 5.33 2.08
C VAL A 151 6.82 4.41 2.75
N VAL A 152 6.73 4.31 4.07
CA VAL A 152 7.57 3.44 4.86
C VAL A 152 6.71 2.67 5.85
N ILE A 153 6.80 1.34 5.80
CA ILE A 153 6.22 0.45 6.80
C ILE A 153 7.15 0.40 8.01
N ARG A 154 6.63 0.77 9.17
CA ARG A 154 7.36 0.70 10.44
C ARG A 154 7.05 -0.62 11.13
N LEU A 155 8.08 -1.27 11.68
CA LEU A 155 7.91 -2.46 12.48
C LEU A 155 7.97 -2.07 13.96
N GLU A 156 7.02 -2.54 14.75
CA GLU A 156 7.02 -2.36 16.21
C GLU A 156 7.06 -3.74 16.88
N CYS A 157 7.87 -3.87 17.94
CA CYS A 157 7.83 -5.09 18.73
C CYS A 157 6.66 -5.03 19.70
N ALA A 158 5.77 -6.00 19.58
CA ALA A 158 4.61 -6.14 20.43
C ALA A 158 4.73 -7.33 21.38
N ALA A 159 5.93 -7.86 21.61
CA ALA A 159 6.14 -9.02 22.49
C ALA A 159 5.70 -8.80 23.95
N ALA A 160 5.67 -7.54 24.41
CA ALA A 160 5.19 -7.20 25.75
C ALA A 160 3.65 -7.06 25.83
N THR A 161 2.97 -6.86 24.70
CA THR A 161 1.54 -6.53 24.65
C THR A 161 0.70 -7.59 23.95
N LEU A 162 1.33 -8.45 23.15
CA LEU A 162 0.69 -9.53 22.41
C LEU A 162 1.28 -10.89 22.84
N PRO A 163 0.44 -11.93 22.94
CA PRO A 163 0.91 -13.29 23.21
C PRO A 163 1.86 -13.78 22.11
N ILE A 164 2.77 -14.69 22.49
CA ILE A 164 3.62 -15.40 21.53
C ILE A 164 2.75 -16.12 20.50
N ASP A 165 3.17 -16.09 19.23
CA ASP A 165 2.49 -16.74 18.11
C ASP A 165 1.04 -16.25 17.87
N SER A 166 0.67 -15.07 18.39
CA SER A 166 -0.61 -14.43 18.07
C SER A 166 -0.58 -13.77 16.68
N HIS A 167 -1.74 -13.29 16.21
CA HIS A 167 -1.81 -12.51 14.98
C HIS A 167 -1.05 -11.18 15.10
N PRO A 168 -0.36 -10.74 14.04
CA PRO A 168 0.17 -9.38 13.98
C PRO A 168 -0.97 -8.37 13.88
N LYS A 169 -0.70 -7.12 14.24
CA LYS A 169 -1.67 -6.01 14.12
C LYS A 169 -1.13 -4.93 13.19
N ALA A 170 -2.02 -4.34 12.40
CA ALA A 170 -1.69 -3.22 11.54
C ALA A 170 -2.36 -1.93 12.01
N HIS A 171 -1.62 -0.84 11.93
CA HIS A 171 -2.10 0.51 12.20
C HIS A 171 -1.87 1.38 10.96
N SER A 172 -2.88 1.40 10.07
CA SER A 172 -2.82 2.11 8.78
C SER A 172 -2.55 3.61 8.92
N CYS A 173 -3.07 4.25 9.98
CA CYS A 173 -2.80 5.66 10.29
C CYS A 173 -1.30 5.98 10.43
N PHE A 174 -0.49 5.01 10.84
CA PHE A 174 0.95 5.17 11.08
C PHE A 174 1.82 4.35 10.13
N SER A 175 1.22 3.62 9.17
CA SER A 175 1.91 2.63 8.35
C SER A 175 2.74 1.66 9.21
N GLN A 176 2.16 1.19 10.30
CA GLN A 176 2.87 0.41 11.32
C GLN A 176 2.34 -1.02 11.39
N LEU A 177 3.27 -1.97 11.52
CA LEU A 177 3.02 -3.39 11.70
C LEU A 177 3.60 -3.84 13.04
N ASP A 178 2.71 -4.18 13.96
CA ASP A 178 3.03 -4.67 15.29
C ASP A 178 3.21 -6.19 15.23
N LEU A 179 4.40 -6.65 15.61
CA LEU A 179 4.78 -8.06 15.52
C LEU A 179 4.96 -8.64 16.93
N PRO A 180 4.18 -9.67 17.32
CA PRO A 180 4.49 -10.46 18.51
C PRO A 180 5.78 -11.27 18.31
N ALA A 181 6.24 -11.90 19.39
CA ALA A 181 7.27 -12.92 19.26
C ALA A 181 6.71 -14.16 18.53
N TYR A 182 7.54 -14.77 17.69
CA TYR A 182 7.19 -15.98 16.94
C TYR A 182 8.18 -17.11 17.21
N SER A 183 7.67 -18.31 17.37
CA SER A 183 8.46 -19.53 17.58
C SER A 183 9.23 -19.97 16.33
N SER A 184 8.72 -19.65 15.14
CA SER A 184 9.40 -19.95 13.87
C SER A 184 8.93 -19.06 12.71
N PRO A 185 9.71 -18.97 11.60
CA PRO A 185 9.27 -18.29 10.37
C PRO A 185 7.98 -18.88 9.78
N GLY A 186 7.76 -20.19 9.94
CA GLY A 186 6.54 -20.85 9.46
C GLY A 186 5.30 -20.38 10.22
N VAL A 187 5.41 -20.24 11.54
CA VAL A 187 4.31 -19.71 12.37
C VAL A 187 4.06 -18.22 12.05
N LEU A 188 5.12 -17.42 11.89
CA LEU A 188 4.98 -16.04 11.43
C LEU A 188 4.23 -15.97 10.10
N ARG A 189 4.62 -16.77 9.11
CA ARG A 189 3.94 -16.84 7.80
C ARG A 189 2.46 -17.18 7.97
N GLN A 190 2.14 -18.21 8.74
CA GLN A 190 0.76 -18.62 8.98
C GLN A 190 -0.06 -17.51 9.65
N ARG A 191 0.43 -16.93 10.75
CA ARG A 191 -0.29 -15.88 11.48
C ARG A 191 -0.45 -14.60 10.68
N LEU A 192 0.54 -14.25 9.85
CA LEU A 192 0.46 -13.10 8.94
C LEU A 192 -0.65 -13.29 7.91
N PHE A 193 -0.73 -14.48 7.30
CA PHE A 193 -1.76 -14.79 6.31
C PHE A 193 -3.16 -14.85 6.93
N GLU A 194 -3.31 -15.52 8.07
CA GLU A 194 -4.58 -15.54 8.79
C GLU A 194 -5.04 -14.12 9.13
N ALA A 195 -4.15 -13.24 9.61
CA ALA A 195 -4.48 -11.85 9.88
C ALA A 195 -4.90 -11.09 8.61
N LEU A 196 -4.15 -11.25 7.52
CA LEU A 196 -4.43 -10.61 6.24
C LEU A 196 -5.80 -11.00 5.69
N LEU A 197 -6.11 -12.30 5.69
CA LEU A 197 -7.36 -12.82 5.15
C LEU A 197 -8.55 -12.49 6.05
N ASN A 198 -8.39 -12.56 7.38
CA ASN A 198 -9.46 -12.23 8.31
C ASN A 198 -9.87 -10.75 8.27
N ASP A 199 -8.91 -9.83 8.11
CA ASP A 199 -9.20 -8.40 8.07
C ASP A 199 -9.79 -7.97 6.72
N THR A 200 -9.45 -8.65 5.62
CA THR A 200 -10.14 -8.43 4.32
C THR A 200 -11.59 -8.88 4.31
N ILE A 201 -11.98 -9.82 5.19
CA ILE A 201 -13.37 -10.29 5.32
C ILE A 201 -14.23 -9.33 6.14
N THR A 202 -13.63 -8.57 7.08
CA THR A 202 -14.35 -7.64 7.97
C THR A 202 -14.19 -6.16 7.58
N GLY A 203 -13.14 -5.80 6.85
CA GLY A 203 -12.79 -4.44 6.46
C GLY A 203 -12.67 -4.23 4.95
N GLY A 204 -13.79 -4.31 4.24
CA GLY A 204 -13.93 -3.81 2.88
C GLY A 204 -13.36 -4.71 1.79
N ARG A 205 -14.25 -5.31 1.00
CA ARG A 205 -13.93 -5.86 -0.32
C ARG A 205 -13.16 -4.82 -1.14
N TYR A 206 -11.87 -5.02 -1.31
CA TYR A 206 -11.13 -4.41 -2.41
C TYR A 206 -11.40 -5.26 -3.64
N ASP A 207 -12.58 -5.06 -4.24
CA ASP A 207 -12.87 -5.53 -5.61
C ASP A 207 -11.87 -4.82 -6.54
N VAL A 208 -10.83 -5.55 -6.95
CA VAL A 208 -9.99 -5.16 -8.07
C VAL A 208 -10.77 -5.55 -9.33
N ARG A 209 -11.52 -4.60 -9.88
CA ARG A 209 -12.08 -4.66 -11.22
C ARG A 209 -11.28 -3.77 -12.15
#